data_AF-A0A2V5U5F3-F1
#
_entry.id   AF-A0A2V5U5F3-F1
#
_cell.length_a   1.000
_cell.length_b   1.000
_cell.length_c   1.000
_cell.angle_alpha   90.00
_cell.angle_beta   90.00
_cell.angle_gamma   90.00
#
_symmetry.space_group_name_H-M   'P 1'
#
loop_
_entity.id
_entity.type
_entity.pdbx_description
1 polymer ?
#
loop_
_entity_poly.entity_id
_entity_poly.type
_entity_poly.pdbx_seq_one_letter_code
_entity_poly.pdbx_strand_id
1 'polypeptide(L)'
;MLLWISLSLNLAMAAVWVYFPRVGTDSYDALAVMPPTADTGKVYKTNVVVRRQNFTWNEIESRDYPAYIANLRAIGCPESTIRDIIVAEVNQLFARRRATEVVTAEQQWWRSEPDADVTEAASDKLKSLEEERRALLTTLLGPQWESSYYPYPEHPNTLPLDGPALGSLPPETKQAVRDIEGRAAERRQAYLDAVQKGGKQPDPVELARLRQQTRAELGEVLNPEQLEEYLLAGATDAASVAQRRVWE
;
A
#
# COMPACT_ATOMS: atom_id res chain seq x y z
N MET A 1 29.46 -30.93 -22.53
CA MET A 1 28.44 -31.97 -22.18
C MET A 1 27.16 -31.37 -21.61
N LEU A 2 27.22 -30.46 -20.63
CA LEU A 2 26.04 -29.86 -19.98
C LEU A 2 25.05 -29.14 -20.93
N LEU A 3 25.54 -28.44 -21.96
CA LEU A 3 24.69 -27.72 -22.90
C LEU A 3 23.78 -28.64 -23.73
N TRP A 4 24.31 -29.79 -24.18
CA TRP A 4 23.55 -30.79 -24.94
C TRP A 4 22.46 -31.47 -24.11
N ILE A 5 22.72 -31.62 -22.81
CA ILE A 5 21.75 -32.17 -21.86
C ILE A 5 20.62 -31.16 -21.59
N SER A 6 20.94 -29.86 -21.49
CA SER A 6 19.89 -28.84 -21.34
C SER A 6 19.03 -28.70 -22.61
N LEU A 7 19.66 -28.85 -23.79
CA LEU A 7 18.98 -28.74 -25.07
C LEU A 7 18.01 -29.90 -25.27
N SER A 8 18.43 -31.13 -24.95
CA SER A 8 17.56 -32.31 -25.05
C SER A 8 16.41 -32.25 -24.04
N LEU A 9 16.64 -31.75 -22.82
CA LEU A 9 15.62 -31.60 -21.79
C LEU A 9 14.55 -30.57 -22.18
N ASN A 10 14.97 -29.43 -22.73
CA ASN A 10 14.04 -28.39 -23.20
C ASN A 10 13.21 -28.86 -24.40
N LEU A 11 13.81 -29.63 -25.33
CA LEU A 11 13.10 -30.18 -26.47
C LEU A 11 12.07 -31.24 -26.05
N ALA A 12 12.40 -32.06 -25.05
CA ALA A 12 11.48 -33.03 -24.48
C ALA A 12 10.28 -32.34 -23.79
N MET A 13 10.51 -31.27 -23.03
CA MET A 13 9.43 -30.48 -22.42
C MET A 13 8.53 -29.81 -23.47
N ALA A 14 9.10 -29.28 -24.55
CA ALA A 14 8.31 -28.69 -25.64
C ALA A 14 7.44 -29.75 -26.35
N ALA A 15 7.98 -30.95 -26.59
CA ALA A 15 7.24 -32.05 -27.18
C ALA A 15 6.08 -32.51 -26.27
N VAL A 16 6.31 -32.58 -24.96
CA VAL A 16 5.28 -32.87 -23.95
C VAL A 16 4.17 -31.82 -23.99
N TRP A 17 4.49 -30.52 -24.11
CA TRP A 17 3.47 -29.48 -24.16
C TRP A 17 2.58 -29.52 -25.42
N VAL A 18 3.13 -30.01 -26.54
CA VAL A 18 2.38 -30.15 -27.80
C VAL A 18 1.56 -31.45 -27.84
N TYR A 19 2.03 -32.51 -27.19
CA TYR A 19 1.37 -33.82 -27.21
C TYR A 19 0.43 -34.09 -26.03
N PHE A 20 0.53 -33.35 -24.93
CA PHE A 20 -0.47 -33.45 -23.88
C PHE A 20 -1.73 -32.69 -24.34
N PRO A 21 -2.87 -33.37 -24.52
CA PRO A 21 -4.11 -32.68 -24.81
C PRO A 21 -4.35 -31.69 -23.67
N ARG A 22 -4.59 -30.42 -24.01
CA ARG A 22 -5.10 -29.44 -23.07
C ARG A 22 -6.34 -30.05 -22.46
N VAL A 23 -6.25 -30.50 -21.21
CA VAL A 23 -7.41 -30.81 -20.40
C VAL A 23 -8.16 -29.49 -20.34
N GLY A 24 -9.18 -29.37 -21.19
CA GLY A 24 -10.12 -28.28 -21.10
C GLY A 24 -10.61 -28.30 -19.68
N THR A 25 -10.43 -27.18 -18.98
CA THR A 25 -11.10 -26.95 -17.71
C THR A 25 -12.55 -27.29 -17.92
N ASP A 26 -12.96 -28.40 -17.32
CA ASP A 26 -14.27 -28.97 -17.44
C ASP A 26 -15.30 -27.87 -17.22
N SER A 27 -16.28 -27.88 -18.10
CA SER A 27 -17.62 -27.34 -17.91
C SER A 27 -17.95 -27.34 -16.42
N TYR A 28 -18.22 -26.15 -15.89
CA TYR A 28 -18.96 -26.04 -14.64
C TYR A 28 -20.26 -26.80 -14.85
N ASP A 29 -20.28 -28.02 -14.34
CA ASP A 29 -21.44 -28.87 -14.28
C ASP A 29 -22.50 -28.02 -13.62
N ALA A 30 -23.45 -27.54 -14.43
CA ALA A 30 -24.59 -26.82 -13.92
C ALA A 30 -25.24 -27.80 -12.96
N LEU A 31 -25.05 -27.56 -11.66
CA LEU A 31 -25.84 -28.20 -10.61
C LEU A 31 -27.27 -28.17 -11.13
N ALA A 32 -27.77 -29.34 -11.49
CA ALA A 32 -29.12 -29.50 -11.97
C ALA A 32 -30.03 -29.12 -10.80
N VAL A 33 -30.33 -27.82 -10.70
CA VAL A 33 -31.44 -27.31 -9.96
C VAL A 33 -32.64 -27.91 -10.67
N MET A 34 -33.11 -29.03 -10.13
CA MET A 34 -34.41 -29.59 -10.48
C MET A 34 -35.40 -28.43 -10.44
N PRO A 35 -36.10 -28.12 -11.56
CA PRO A 35 -37.18 -27.16 -11.47
C PRO A 35 -38.20 -27.71 -10.47
N PRO A 36 -38.81 -26.88 -9.61
CA PRO A 36 -39.95 -27.33 -8.85
C PRO A 36 -40.99 -27.83 -9.85
N THR A 37 -41.44 -29.07 -9.68
CA THR A 37 -42.54 -29.65 -10.46
C THR A 37 -43.70 -28.67 -10.47
N ALA A 38 -43.94 -28.07 -11.64
CA ALA A 38 -45.00 -27.10 -11.83
C ALA A 38 -46.34 -27.83 -11.70
N ASP A 39 -47.13 -27.39 -10.73
CA ASP A 39 -48.57 -27.58 -10.69
C ASP A 39 -49.14 -27.12 -12.04
N THR A 40 -49.82 -28.04 -12.73
CA THR A 40 -50.42 -27.80 -14.05
C THR A 40 -51.60 -26.83 -13.91
N GLY A 41 -51.32 -25.53 -13.99
CA GLY A 41 -52.36 -24.51 -13.91
C GLY A 41 -51.86 -23.09 -14.18
N LYS A 42 -52.01 -22.66 -15.45
CA LYS A 42 -51.74 -21.32 -16.03
C LYS A 42 -50.33 -21.10 -16.56
N VAL A 43 -50.22 -21.14 -17.89
CA VAL A 43 -49.08 -20.61 -18.64
C VAL A 43 -49.14 -19.09 -18.58
N TYR A 44 -48.37 -18.47 -17.68
CA TYR A 44 -48.11 -17.04 -17.73
C TYR A 44 -47.10 -16.79 -18.85
N LYS A 45 -47.56 -16.26 -19.99
CA LYS A 45 -46.69 -15.83 -21.08
C LYS A 45 -46.06 -14.49 -20.70
N THR A 46 -45.09 -14.51 -19.80
CA THR A 46 -44.31 -13.31 -19.46
C THR A 46 -43.32 -13.06 -20.59
N ASN A 47 -43.55 -11.99 -21.35
CA ASN A 47 -42.61 -11.54 -22.36
C ASN A 47 -41.42 -10.87 -21.66
N VAL A 48 -40.45 -11.68 -21.21
CA VAL A 48 -39.22 -11.17 -20.58
C VAL A 48 -38.31 -10.63 -21.68
N VAL A 49 -38.44 -9.34 -21.98
CA VAL A 49 -37.47 -8.63 -22.82
C VAL A 49 -36.22 -8.39 -21.98
N VAL A 50 -35.25 -9.29 -22.08
CA VAL A 50 -33.90 -9.06 -21.53
C VAL A 50 -33.21 -8.00 -22.40
N ARG A 51 -33.38 -6.72 -22.05
CA ARG A 51 -32.50 -5.66 -22.57
C ARG A 51 -31.12 -5.88 -21.96
N ARG A 52 -30.24 -6.54 -22.71
CA ARG A 52 -28.81 -6.51 -22.42
C ARG A 52 -28.35 -5.07 -22.70
N GLN A 53 -28.34 -4.24 -21.66
CA GLN A 53 -27.51 -3.05 -21.74
C GLN A 53 -26.07 -3.56 -21.73
N ASN A 54 -25.38 -3.35 -22.84
CA ASN A 54 -24.01 -3.81 -23.02
C ASN A 54 -23.11 -2.94 -22.15
N PHE A 55 -23.03 -3.28 -20.87
CA PHE A 55 -22.14 -2.61 -19.93
C PHE A 55 -20.69 -2.86 -20.36
N THR A 56 -19.95 -1.79 -20.62
CA THR A 56 -18.53 -1.87 -20.96
C THR A 56 -17.73 -1.03 -19.97
N TRP A 57 -16.72 -1.61 -19.32
CA TRP A 57 -15.88 -0.89 -18.33
C TRP A 57 -15.24 0.39 -18.89
N ASN A 58 -14.94 0.40 -20.19
CA ASN A 58 -14.38 1.55 -20.91
C ASN A 58 -15.35 2.76 -20.99
N GLU A 59 -16.64 2.58 -20.69
CA GLU A 59 -17.61 3.69 -20.60
C GLU A 59 -17.53 4.42 -19.26
N ILE A 60 -17.02 3.76 -18.23
CA ILE A 60 -16.89 4.34 -16.89
C ILE A 60 -15.48 4.87 -16.69
N GLU A 61 -14.47 4.07 -17.03
CA GLU A 61 -13.06 4.44 -16.90
C GLU A 61 -12.74 5.64 -17.81
N SER A 62 -12.37 6.76 -17.19
CA SER A 62 -11.93 7.96 -17.89
C SER A 62 -10.52 8.33 -17.42
N ARG A 63 -9.72 8.89 -18.33
CA ARG A 63 -8.41 9.46 -17.97
C ARG A 63 -8.52 10.68 -17.05
N ASP A 64 -9.68 11.31 -17.02
CA ASP A 64 -9.97 12.45 -16.17
C ASP A 64 -10.70 12.00 -14.90
N TYR A 65 -10.03 12.12 -13.75
CA TYR A 65 -10.55 11.62 -12.47
C TYR A 65 -11.92 12.21 -12.08
N PRO A 66 -12.21 13.52 -12.23
CA PRO A 66 -13.55 14.06 -12.01
C PRO A 66 -14.63 13.42 -12.87
N ALA A 67 -14.36 13.16 -14.16
CA ALA A 67 -15.29 12.47 -15.04
C ALA A 67 -15.47 11.01 -14.64
N TYR A 68 -14.39 10.32 -14.27
CA TYR A 68 -14.44 8.94 -13.77
C TYR A 68 -15.27 8.81 -12.48
N ILE A 69 -15.07 9.72 -11.53
CA ILE A 69 -15.86 9.80 -10.29
C ILE A 69 -17.34 10.04 -10.61
N ALA A 70 -17.65 10.95 -11.54
CA ALA A 70 -19.04 11.21 -11.95
C ALA A 70 -19.68 9.97 -12.58
N ASN A 71 -18.95 9.23 -13.42
CA ASN A 71 -19.41 7.97 -14.02
C ASN A 71 -19.66 6.89 -12.96
N LEU A 72 -18.78 6.75 -11.97
CA LEU A 72 -18.95 5.83 -10.85
C LEU A 72 -20.17 6.18 -9.98
N ARG A 73 -20.45 7.48 -9.76
CA ARG A 73 -21.67 7.92 -9.07
C ARG A 73 -22.92 7.65 -9.91
N ALA A 74 -22.86 7.83 -11.23
CA ALA A 74 -23.99 7.62 -12.13
C ALA A 74 -24.50 6.16 -12.14
N ILE A 75 -23.61 5.20 -11.92
CA ILE A 75 -23.96 3.77 -11.80
C ILE A 75 -24.43 3.36 -10.40
N GLY A 76 -24.47 4.30 -9.44
CA GLY A 76 -24.92 4.05 -8.07
C GLY A 76 -23.86 3.43 -7.16
N CYS A 77 -22.56 3.62 -7.46
CA CYS A 77 -21.48 3.14 -6.60
C CYS A 77 -21.47 3.91 -5.25
N PRO A 78 -21.29 3.23 -4.09
CA PRO A 78 -21.18 3.90 -2.80
C PRO A 78 -19.96 4.83 -2.75
N GLU A 79 -20.07 5.98 -2.08
CA GLU A 79 -18.96 6.95 -2.00
C GLU A 79 -17.70 6.37 -1.33
N SER A 80 -17.85 5.41 -0.42
CA SER A 80 -16.72 4.66 0.15
C SER A 80 -15.97 3.88 -0.93
N THR A 81 -16.68 3.13 -1.77
CA THR A 81 -16.06 2.34 -2.85
C THR A 81 -15.43 3.23 -3.92
N ILE A 82 -16.06 4.36 -4.24
CA ILE A 82 -15.47 5.35 -5.16
C ILE A 82 -14.14 5.87 -4.59
N ARG A 83 -14.13 6.25 -3.31
CA ARG A 83 -12.90 6.66 -2.63
C ARG A 83 -11.81 5.59 -2.73
N ASP A 84 -12.16 4.34 -2.46
CA ASP A 84 -11.22 3.21 -2.47
C ASP A 84 -10.58 3.02 -3.85
N ILE A 85 -11.39 3.04 -4.91
CA ILE A 85 -10.92 2.93 -6.30
C ILE A 85 -9.95 4.07 -6.64
N ILE A 86 -10.33 5.32 -6.35
CA ILE A 86 -9.53 6.50 -6.69
C ILE A 86 -8.22 6.55 -5.90
N VAL A 87 -8.25 6.24 -4.60
CA VAL A 87 -7.02 6.17 -3.78
C VAL A 87 -6.08 5.09 -4.34
N ALA A 88 -6.58 3.91 -4.68
CA ALA A 88 -5.78 2.84 -5.24
C ALA A 88 -5.13 3.24 -6.58
N GLU A 89 -5.89 3.85 -7.50
CA GLU A 89 -5.37 4.26 -8.80
C GLU A 89 -4.32 5.36 -8.71
N VAL A 90 -4.56 6.39 -7.89
CA VAL A 90 -3.57 7.46 -7.67
C VAL A 90 -2.31 6.90 -7.01
N ASN A 91 -2.45 5.99 -6.04
CA ASN A 91 -1.29 5.32 -5.45
C ASN A 91 -0.48 4.53 -6.50
N GLN A 92 -1.15 3.82 -7.42
CA GLN A 92 -0.45 3.12 -8.51
C GLN A 92 0.24 4.10 -9.48
N LEU A 93 -0.40 5.22 -9.82
CA LEU A 93 0.19 6.27 -10.66
C LEU A 93 1.49 6.78 -10.04
N PHE A 94 1.46 7.16 -8.76
CA PHE A 94 2.63 7.69 -8.07
C PHE A 94 3.67 6.62 -7.74
N ALA A 95 3.29 5.36 -7.53
CA ALA A 95 4.25 4.25 -7.42
C ALA A 95 5.06 4.07 -8.71
N ARG A 96 4.42 4.14 -9.87
CA ARG A 96 5.08 4.09 -11.18
C ARG A 96 5.99 5.31 -11.40
N ARG A 97 5.52 6.52 -11.06
CA ARG A 97 6.33 7.75 -11.12
C ARG A 97 7.55 7.66 -10.22
N ARG A 98 7.40 7.21 -8.97
CA ARG A 98 8.52 6.99 -8.05
C ARG A 98 9.55 6.02 -8.62
N ALA A 99 9.11 4.89 -9.17
CA ALA A 99 10.00 3.89 -9.77
C ALA A 99 10.77 4.41 -11.01
N THR A 100 10.23 5.41 -11.72
CA THR A 100 10.82 5.93 -12.96
C THR A 100 11.64 7.21 -12.72
N GLU A 101 11.18 8.10 -11.83
CA GLU A 101 11.74 9.43 -11.60
C GLU A 101 12.77 9.47 -10.46
N VAL A 102 12.78 8.48 -9.55
CA VAL A 102 13.69 8.47 -8.39
C VAL A 102 14.83 7.48 -8.64
N VAL A 103 16.04 8.02 -8.77
CA VAL A 103 17.28 7.24 -8.77
C VAL A 103 17.66 6.98 -7.33
N THR A 104 17.42 5.76 -6.83
CA THR A 104 17.77 5.40 -5.46
C THR A 104 19.25 5.01 -5.34
N ALA A 105 19.81 5.14 -4.14
CA ALA A 105 21.14 4.64 -3.79
C ALA A 105 21.35 3.16 -4.19
N GLU A 106 20.29 2.35 -4.12
CA GLU A 106 20.29 0.93 -4.49
C GLU A 106 20.63 0.69 -5.97
N GLN A 107 20.36 1.68 -6.84
CA GLN A 107 20.72 1.61 -8.26
C GLN A 107 22.22 1.80 -8.48
N GLN A 108 22.95 2.38 -7.52
CA GLN A 108 24.41 2.47 -7.53
C GLN A 108 25.06 1.24 -6.90
N TRP A 109 24.54 0.03 -7.18
CA TRP A 109 25.03 -1.24 -6.62
C TRP A 109 26.52 -1.51 -6.88
N TRP A 110 27.13 -0.82 -7.86
CA TRP A 110 28.55 -0.86 -8.18
C TRP A 110 29.42 0.07 -7.30
N ARG A 111 28.84 0.84 -6.38
CA ARG A 111 29.55 1.68 -5.40
C ARG A 111 29.33 1.16 -3.98
N SER A 112 30.37 1.18 -3.17
CA SER A 112 30.32 0.75 -1.77
C SER A 112 29.62 1.75 -0.86
N GLU A 113 29.72 3.04 -1.17
CA GLU A 113 28.99 4.13 -0.52
C GLU A 113 28.20 4.89 -1.59
N PRO A 114 26.87 4.98 -1.46
CA PRO A 114 26.05 5.82 -2.31
C PRO A 114 26.47 7.28 -2.17
N ASP A 115 26.47 8.01 -3.29
CA ASP A 115 26.79 9.42 -3.29
C ASP A 115 25.77 10.21 -2.43
N ALA A 116 26.24 10.99 -1.46
CA ALA A 116 25.40 11.71 -0.51
C ALA A 116 24.44 12.67 -1.23
N ASP A 117 24.92 13.34 -2.27
CA ASP A 117 24.12 14.26 -3.09
C ASP A 117 22.99 13.53 -3.83
N VAL A 118 23.21 12.28 -4.24
CA VAL A 118 22.20 11.45 -4.91
C VAL A 118 21.17 10.95 -3.91
N THR A 119 21.58 10.60 -2.68
CA THR A 119 20.64 10.22 -1.62
C THR A 119 19.75 11.37 -1.17
N GLU A 120 20.33 12.58 -1.01
CA GLU A 120 19.57 13.78 -0.64
C GLU A 120 18.59 14.15 -1.75
N ALA A 121 19.05 14.22 -3.00
CA ALA A 121 18.19 14.50 -4.16
C ALA A 121 17.07 13.46 -4.36
N ALA A 122 17.36 12.18 -4.13
CA ALA A 122 16.34 11.13 -4.17
C ALA A 122 15.30 11.31 -3.06
N SER A 123 15.73 11.68 -1.85
CA SER A 123 14.84 11.93 -0.72
C SER A 123 13.92 13.14 -0.95
N ASP A 124 14.46 14.23 -1.50
CA ASP A 124 13.69 15.44 -1.82
C ASP A 124 12.70 15.19 -2.95
N LYS A 125 13.11 14.43 -3.98
CA LYS A 125 12.22 14.04 -5.05
C LYS A 125 11.09 13.14 -4.54
N LEU A 126 11.37 12.20 -3.64
CA LEU A 126 10.33 11.39 -2.99
C LEU A 126 9.33 12.23 -2.20
N LYS A 127 9.80 13.21 -1.42
CA LYS A 127 8.94 14.15 -0.68
C LYS A 127 8.05 14.95 -1.63
N SER A 128 8.61 15.51 -2.70
CA SER A 128 7.84 16.27 -3.70
C SER A 128 6.74 15.44 -4.37
N LEU A 129 7.03 14.19 -4.74
CA LEU A 129 6.04 13.28 -5.33
C LEU A 129 4.94 12.92 -4.33
N GLU A 130 5.27 12.85 -3.05
CA GLU A 130 4.32 12.58 -1.99
C GLU A 130 3.39 13.78 -1.75
N GLU A 131 3.94 15.00 -1.69
CA GLU A 131 3.15 16.23 -1.61
C GLU A 131 2.19 16.39 -2.79
N GLU A 132 2.68 16.13 -4.03
CA GLU A 132 1.85 16.13 -5.23
C GLU A 132 0.69 15.11 -5.14
N ARG A 133 0.99 13.89 -4.65
CA ARG A 133 -0.01 12.82 -4.47
C ARG A 133 -1.09 13.26 -3.46
N ARG A 134 -0.69 13.79 -2.31
CA ARG A 134 -1.61 14.29 -1.28
C ARG A 134 -2.45 15.46 -1.78
N ALA A 135 -1.86 16.39 -2.53
CA ALA A 135 -2.57 17.52 -3.11
C ALA A 135 -3.62 17.04 -4.12
N LEU A 136 -3.29 16.08 -4.98
CA LEU A 136 -4.22 15.50 -5.94
C LEU A 136 -5.40 14.82 -5.23
N LEU A 137 -5.13 13.96 -4.24
CA LEU A 137 -6.20 13.27 -3.51
C LEU A 137 -7.07 14.22 -2.70
N THR A 138 -6.47 15.22 -2.06
CA THR A 138 -7.21 16.29 -1.37
C THR A 138 -8.13 17.05 -2.33
N THR A 139 -7.68 17.30 -3.56
CA THR A 139 -8.49 17.98 -4.59
C THR A 139 -9.65 17.10 -5.05
N LEU A 140 -9.44 15.79 -5.22
CA LEU A 140 -10.44 14.86 -5.75
C LEU A 140 -11.48 14.42 -4.71
N LEU A 141 -11.05 14.19 -3.47
CA LEU A 141 -11.84 13.51 -2.43
C LEU A 141 -12.07 14.38 -1.19
N GLY A 142 -11.45 15.57 -1.12
CA GLY A 142 -11.51 16.49 0.02
C GLY A 142 -10.49 16.17 1.11
N PRO A 143 -10.29 17.07 2.10
CA PRO A 143 -9.22 16.96 3.11
C PRO A 143 -9.38 15.76 4.06
N GLN A 144 -10.55 15.13 4.10
CA GLN A 144 -10.85 13.98 4.97
C GLN A 144 -10.63 12.64 4.25
N TRP A 145 -9.95 12.62 3.11
CA TRP A 145 -9.67 11.39 2.37
C TRP A 145 -8.77 10.43 3.19
N GLU A 146 -7.91 10.98 4.04
CA GLU A 146 -6.94 10.26 4.88
C GLU A 146 -7.58 9.53 6.09
N SER A 147 -8.79 9.93 6.50
CA SER A 147 -9.20 9.78 7.90
C SER A 147 -9.79 8.42 8.34
N SER A 148 -10.11 7.43 7.49
CA SER A 148 -10.93 6.33 8.06
C SER A 148 -10.84 4.91 7.54
N TYR A 149 -10.20 4.60 6.41
CA TYR A 149 -10.32 3.22 5.88
C TYR A 149 -9.14 2.69 5.06
N TYR A 150 -8.17 3.55 4.71
CA TYR A 150 -6.99 3.13 3.99
C TYR A 150 -5.79 3.11 4.94
N PRO A 151 -5.32 1.93 5.37
CA PRO A 151 -3.92 1.83 5.70
C PRO A 151 -3.18 2.27 4.44
N TYR A 152 -2.37 3.31 4.58
CA TYR A 152 -1.37 3.67 3.61
C TYR A 152 -0.69 2.38 3.13
N PRO A 153 -0.37 2.17 1.83
CA PRO A 153 0.61 1.17 1.48
C PRO A 153 1.91 1.63 2.14
N GLU A 154 2.14 1.11 3.34
CA GLU A 154 3.31 1.19 4.18
C GLU A 154 4.23 2.34 3.75
N HIS A 155 4.14 3.50 4.41
CA HIS A 155 5.39 4.24 4.52
C HIS A 155 6.36 3.20 5.11
N PRO A 156 7.52 2.94 4.50
CA PRO A 156 8.41 1.88 4.97
C PRO A 156 8.87 2.04 6.43
N ASN A 157 8.47 3.13 7.10
CA ASN A 157 8.72 3.44 8.50
C ASN A 157 7.44 3.68 9.34
N THR A 158 6.22 3.47 8.82
CA THR A 158 5.01 3.62 9.65
C THR A 158 4.62 2.29 10.26
N LEU A 159 4.73 2.21 11.58
CA LEU A 159 4.34 1.02 12.30
C LEU A 159 2.84 0.70 12.08
N PRO A 160 2.46 -0.53 11.71
CA PRO A 160 1.06 -0.93 11.67
C PRO A 160 0.40 -0.70 13.04
N LEU A 161 -0.71 0.04 13.10
CA LEU A 161 -1.48 0.26 14.33
C LEU A 161 -2.53 -0.85 14.49
N ASP A 162 -2.06 -2.08 14.38
CA ASP A 162 -2.85 -3.30 14.40
C ASP A 162 -2.48 -4.14 15.62
N GLY A 163 -3.45 -4.84 16.21
CA GLY A 163 -3.26 -5.65 17.41
C GLY A 163 -4.42 -5.56 18.39
N PRO A 164 -4.42 -6.33 19.50
CA PRO A 164 -5.49 -6.34 20.49
C PRO A 164 -5.71 -4.96 21.14
N ALA A 165 -4.64 -4.24 21.52
CA ALA A 165 -4.77 -2.93 22.14
C ALA A 165 -4.80 -1.78 21.12
N LEU A 166 -4.05 -1.90 20.00
CA LEU A 166 -3.92 -0.84 19.00
C LEU A 166 -5.01 -0.87 17.92
N GLY A 167 -5.55 -2.05 17.60
CA GLY A 167 -6.56 -2.21 16.56
C GLY A 167 -7.90 -1.53 16.89
N SER A 168 -8.25 -1.48 18.18
CA SER A 168 -9.50 -0.91 18.70
C SER A 168 -9.47 0.62 18.89
N LEU A 169 -8.36 1.29 18.55
CA LEU A 169 -8.22 2.73 18.70
C LEU A 169 -9.24 3.51 17.82
N PRO A 170 -9.87 4.57 18.35
CA PRO A 170 -10.68 5.49 17.56
C PRO A 170 -9.89 6.10 16.39
N PRO A 171 -10.55 6.47 15.28
CA PRO A 171 -9.87 7.04 14.12
C PRO A 171 -9.11 8.33 14.46
N GLU A 172 -9.66 9.18 15.33
CA GLU A 172 -9.02 10.41 15.81
C GLU A 172 -7.73 10.11 16.59
N THR A 173 -7.74 9.07 17.43
CA THR A 173 -6.56 8.64 18.20
C THR A 173 -5.48 8.06 17.29
N LYS A 174 -5.88 7.26 16.29
CA LYS A 174 -4.95 6.75 15.27
C LYS A 174 -4.30 7.89 14.50
N GLN A 175 -5.07 8.90 14.11
CA GLN A 175 -4.54 10.09 13.42
C GLN A 175 -3.58 10.87 14.31
N ALA A 176 -3.93 11.13 15.57
CA ALA A 176 -3.05 11.82 16.51
C ALA A 176 -1.70 11.09 16.71
N VAL A 177 -1.72 9.75 16.79
CA VAL A 177 -0.48 8.94 16.84
C VAL A 177 0.35 9.12 15.58
N ARG A 178 -0.27 9.10 14.39
CA ARG A 178 0.43 9.34 13.11
C ARG A 178 1.06 10.72 13.06
N ASP A 179 0.37 11.75 13.55
CA ASP A 179 0.88 13.13 13.59
C ASP A 179 2.06 13.28 14.56
N ILE A 180 2.02 12.59 15.71
CA ILE A 180 3.15 12.53 16.65
C ILE A 180 4.36 11.87 16.00
N GLU A 181 4.17 10.75 15.32
CA GLU A 181 5.25 10.04 14.61
C GLU A 181 5.85 10.87 13.48
N GLY A 182 5.02 11.54 12.68
CA GLY A 182 5.50 12.45 11.63
C GLY A 182 6.41 13.53 12.20
N ARG A 183 5.96 14.23 13.25
CA ARG A 183 6.78 15.25 13.95
C ARG A 183 8.04 14.66 14.57
N ALA A 184 7.97 13.45 15.12
CA ALA A 184 9.11 12.78 15.72
C ALA A 184 10.16 12.38 14.67
N ALA A 185 9.72 11.90 13.51
CA ALA A 185 10.59 11.56 12.38
C ALA A 185 11.29 12.80 11.83
N GLU A 186 10.55 13.90 11.62
CA GLU A 186 11.11 15.18 11.18
C GLU A 186 12.16 15.71 12.16
N ARG A 187 11.87 15.72 13.47
CA ARG A 187 12.83 16.14 14.51
C ARG A 187 14.10 15.30 14.48
N ARG A 188 13.95 13.97 14.36
CA ARG A 188 15.09 13.04 14.29
C ARG A 188 15.92 13.27 13.04
N GLN A 189 15.27 13.46 11.89
CA GLN A 189 15.94 13.69 10.62
C GLN A 189 16.68 15.02 10.61
N ALA A 190 16.04 16.10 11.07
CA ALA A 190 16.69 17.42 11.21
C ALA A 190 17.94 17.36 12.10
N TYR A 191 17.91 16.58 13.19
CA TYR A 191 19.08 16.35 14.03
C TYR A 191 20.18 15.59 13.28
N LEU A 192 19.85 14.50 12.59
CA LEU A 192 20.82 13.73 11.82
C LEU A 192 21.44 14.56 10.70
N ASP A 193 20.65 15.35 9.99
CA ASP A 193 21.11 16.24 8.92
C ASP A 193 22.06 17.32 9.47
N ALA A 194 21.75 17.88 10.65
CA ALA A 194 22.62 18.85 11.33
C ALA A 194 23.96 18.23 11.78
N VAL A 195 23.91 17.00 12.29
CA VAL A 195 25.09 16.23 12.70
C VAL A 195 25.96 15.88 11.48
N GLN A 196 25.36 15.44 10.38
CA GLN A 196 26.04 15.12 9.12
C GLN A 196 26.70 16.37 8.52
N LYS A 197 25.99 17.50 8.43
CA LYS A 197 26.55 18.78 7.96
C LYS A 197 27.71 19.27 8.84
N GLY A 198 27.68 18.94 10.13
CA GLY A 198 28.76 19.23 11.06
C GLY A 198 29.93 18.23 11.03
N GLY A 199 29.84 17.15 10.25
CA GLY A 199 30.84 16.08 10.19
C GLY A 199 31.05 15.33 11.51
N LYS A 200 30.05 15.35 12.40
CA LYS A 200 30.13 14.72 13.73
C LYS A 200 29.40 13.38 13.73
N GLN A 201 29.73 12.52 14.69
CA GLN A 201 28.90 11.34 14.96
C GLN A 201 27.66 11.75 15.77
N PRO A 202 26.50 11.07 15.55
CA PRO A 202 25.30 11.34 16.33
C PRO A 202 25.52 11.02 17.80
N ASP A 203 25.25 11.98 18.69
CA ASP A 203 25.30 11.77 20.14
C ASP A 203 24.17 10.80 20.57
N PRO A 204 24.51 9.67 21.23
CA PRO A 204 23.52 8.73 21.74
C PRO A 204 22.59 9.35 22.80
N VAL A 205 23.04 10.35 23.57
CA VAL A 205 22.24 11.00 24.61
C VAL A 205 21.12 11.83 23.98
N GLU A 206 21.43 12.61 22.93
CA GLU A 206 20.43 13.40 22.21
C GLU A 206 19.42 12.50 21.49
N LEU A 207 19.88 11.39 20.88
CA LEU A 207 18.97 10.41 20.30
C LEU A 207 18.05 9.76 21.36
N ALA A 208 18.57 9.47 22.56
CA ALA A 208 17.76 8.96 23.66
C ALA A 208 16.74 10.00 24.15
N ARG A 209 17.13 11.27 24.22
CA ARG A 209 16.23 12.38 24.58
C ARG A 209 15.09 12.53 23.58
N LEU A 210 15.40 12.48 22.28
CA LEU A 210 14.38 12.53 21.22
C LEU A 210 13.40 11.36 21.33
N ARG A 211 13.89 10.13 21.59
CA ARG A 211 13.04 8.95 21.83
C ARG A 211 12.15 9.12 23.07
N GLN A 212 12.70 9.63 24.16
CA GLN A 212 11.95 9.85 25.40
C GLN A 212 10.85 10.90 25.21
N GLN A 213 11.13 11.97 24.47
CA GLN A 213 10.14 12.98 24.13
C GLN A 213 9.00 12.39 23.31
N THR A 214 9.29 11.60 22.27
CA THR A 214 8.24 10.92 21.47
C THR A 214 7.41 9.98 22.33
N ARG A 215 8.04 9.21 23.23
CA ARG A 215 7.31 8.34 24.16
C ARG A 215 6.36 9.13 25.08
N ALA A 216 6.77 10.31 25.53
CA ALA A 216 5.93 11.17 26.37
C ALA A 216 4.72 11.71 25.59
N GLU A 217 4.93 12.21 24.37
CA GLU A 217 3.85 12.69 23.49
C GLU A 217 2.85 11.56 23.16
N LEU A 218 3.34 10.34 22.91
CA LEU A 218 2.48 9.18 22.69
C LEU A 218 1.69 8.79 23.95
N GLY A 219 2.27 8.93 25.14
CA GLY A 219 1.61 8.65 26.41
C GLY A 219 0.47 9.62 26.78
N GLU A 220 0.37 10.77 26.10
CA GLU A 220 -0.79 11.68 26.25
C GLU A 220 -2.01 11.19 25.47
N VAL A 221 -1.78 10.41 24.40
CA VAL A 221 -2.81 9.94 23.47
C VAL A 221 -3.16 8.46 23.70
N LEU A 222 -2.17 7.66 24.08
CA LEU A 222 -2.28 6.22 24.30
C LEU A 222 -2.27 5.91 25.79
N ASN A 223 -3.07 4.92 26.20
CA ASN A 223 -3.00 4.39 27.54
C ASN A 223 -1.70 3.56 27.74
N PRO A 224 -1.34 3.18 28.99
CA PRO A 224 -0.10 2.45 29.25
C PRO A 224 0.03 1.12 28.50
N GLU A 225 -1.04 0.33 28.39
CA GLU A 225 -1.04 -0.96 27.70
C GLU A 225 -0.85 -0.80 26.18
N GLN A 226 -1.52 0.18 25.58
CA GLN A 226 -1.40 0.55 24.17
C GLN A 226 -0.01 1.07 23.86
N LEU A 227 0.57 1.89 24.75
CA LEU A 227 1.92 2.40 24.59
C LEU A 227 2.95 1.26 24.64
N GLU A 228 2.79 0.28 25.52
CA GLU A 228 3.68 -0.89 25.58
C GLU A 228 3.59 -1.74 24.31
N GLU A 229 2.38 -2.07 23.85
CA GLU A 229 2.18 -2.79 22.58
C GLU A 229 2.80 -2.03 21.41
N TYR A 230 2.63 -0.71 21.37
CA TYR A 230 3.21 0.16 20.35
C TYR A 230 4.74 0.14 20.36
N LEU A 231 5.35 0.29 21.54
CA LEU A 231 6.81 0.26 21.68
C LEU A 231 7.38 -1.12 21.32
N LEU A 232 6.67 -2.21 21.65
CA LEU A 232 7.06 -3.57 21.29
C LEU A 232 6.98 -3.81 19.77
N ALA A 233 5.90 -3.36 19.14
CA ALA A 233 5.76 -3.44 17.70
C ALA A 233 6.90 -2.65 17.01
N GLY A 234 7.19 -1.41 17.46
CA GLY A 234 8.27 -0.59 16.90
C GLY A 234 9.67 -1.15 17.14
N ALA A 235 9.87 -1.89 18.23
CA ALA A 235 11.12 -2.57 18.51
C ALA A 235 11.38 -3.79 17.62
N THR A 236 10.36 -4.31 16.92
CA THR A 236 10.49 -5.51 16.07
C THR A 236 10.93 -5.16 14.64
N ASP A 237 10.84 -3.90 14.24
CA ASP A 237 11.22 -3.43 12.91
C ASP A 237 12.76 -3.33 12.76
N ALA A 238 13.28 -3.71 11.59
CA ALA A 238 14.61 -4.29 11.37
C ALA A 238 15.86 -3.46 11.77
N ALA A 239 15.71 -2.24 12.27
CA ALA A 239 16.80 -1.40 12.77
C ALA A 239 17.30 -1.78 14.19
N SER A 240 16.52 -2.55 14.96
CA SER A 240 16.81 -2.88 16.37
C SER A 240 17.67 -4.13 16.58
N VAL A 241 17.71 -5.06 15.62
CA VAL A 241 18.50 -6.31 15.76
C VAL A 241 20.00 -6.01 15.82
N ALA A 242 20.46 -4.92 15.19
CA ALA A 242 21.84 -4.45 15.30
C ALA A 242 22.20 -3.94 16.71
N GLN A 243 21.22 -3.47 17.50
CA GLN A 243 21.45 -2.95 18.86
C GLN A 243 21.51 -4.05 19.93
N ARG A 244 21.07 -5.27 19.63
CA ARG A 244 21.13 -6.40 20.58
C ARG A 244 22.54 -6.96 20.79
N ARG A 245 23.50 -6.66 19.89
CA ARG A 245 24.91 -7.08 20.03
C ARG A 245 25.79 -6.12 20.84
N VAL A 246 25.28 -4.94 21.21
CA VAL A 246 26.08 -3.92 21.92
C VAL A 246 25.91 -4.01 23.45
N TRP A 247 25.05 -4.92 23.94
CA TRP A 247 24.77 -5.12 25.36
C TRP A 247 25.01 -6.56 25.82
N GLU A 248 25.94 -7.28 25.18
CA GLU A 248 26.61 -8.47 25.74
C GLU A 248 28.11 -8.20 25.89
#